data_AF-A0A956RII5-F1
#
_entry.id   AF-A0A956RII5-F1
#
_cell.length_a   1.000
_cell.length_b   1.000
_cell.length_c   1.000
_cell.angle_alpha   90.00
_cell.angle_beta   90.00
_cell.angle_gamma   90.00
#
_symmetry.space_group_name_H-M   'P 1'
#
loop_
_entity.id
_entity.type
_entity.pdbx_description
1 polymer ?
#
loop_
_entity_poly.entity_id
_entity_poly.type
_entity_poly.pdbx_seq_one_letter_code
_entity_poly.pdbx_strand_id
1 'polypeptide(L)'
;LLGIGLGYPGQPHVVNRFMAARDEQALRRGRVIAMTWAAITYVGMVIVGLCARALPQIGAVADKEVAFYGLVDAAFPPVIAGVMIAAVLSASMSTADSQLLVAASSASHDLRAADEVGSGASSLLRTRVVVVLLSAAAVLVALYGNQEIFSHVLFAWTAMGAAFGPALLVRVFCKGPLAPGWTLAAMASGFGLAVLMYSLPQTQSTAWERVLPVFVALALALAGARAAATTPRSEGR
;
A
#
# COMPACT_ATOMS: atom_id res chain seq x y z
N LEU A 1 -3.98 1.87 -13.13
CA LEU A 1 -5.12 1.36 -12.33
C LEU A 1 -5.09 -0.16 -12.16
N LEU A 2 -4.84 -0.96 -13.22
CA LEU A 2 -4.75 -2.43 -13.11
C LEU A 2 -3.73 -2.94 -12.07
N GLY A 3 -2.54 -2.32 -11.97
CA GLY A 3 -1.53 -2.69 -10.96
C GLY A 3 -1.96 -2.42 -9.50
N ILE A 4 -2.84 -1.43 -9.26
CA ILE A 4 -3.36 -1.14 -7.91
C ILE A 4 -4.34 -2.25 -7.50
N GLY A 5 -5.23 -2.67 -8.40
CA GLY A 5 -6.21 -3.72 -8.13
C GLY A 5 -5.58 -5.10 -7.88
N LEU A 6 -4.51 -5.44 -8.61
CA LEU A 6 -3.77 -6.69 -8.40
C LEU A 6 -2.92 -6.68 -7.13
N GLY A 7 -2.53 -5.50 -6.63
CA GLY A 7 -1.74 -5.33 -5.41
C GLY A 7 -2.54 -5.48 -4.11
N TYR A 8 -3.87 -5.33 -4.16
CA TYR A 8 -4.76 -5.42 -2.98
C TYR A 8 -4.58 -6.67 -2.11
N PRO A 9 -4.53 -7.91 -2.66
CA PRO A 9 -4.27 -9.10 -1.84
C PRO A 9 -2.86 -9.10 -1.22
N GLY A 10 -1.90 -8.39 -1.81
CA GLY A 10 -0.55 -8.22 -1.27
C GLY A 10 -0.45 -7.20 -0.14
N GLN A 11 -1.58 -6.66 0.36
CA GLN A 11 -1.58 -5.65 1.41
C GLN A 11 -1.99 -6.25 2.76
N PRO A 12 -1.05 -6.44 3.69
CA PRO A 12 -1.34 -7.06 4.98
C PRO A 12 -2.43 -6.32 5.77
N HIS A 13 -2.42 -4.99 5.72
CA HIS A 13 -3.39 -4.15 6.44
C HIS A 13 -4.82 -4.28 5.90
N VAL A 14 -5.00 -4.54 4.60
CA VAL A 14 -6.32 -4.78 4.02
C VAL A 14 -6.80 -6.20 4.32
N VAL A 15 -5.91 -7.19 4.15
CA VAL A 15 -6.23 -8.60 4.44
C VAL A 15 -6.62 -8.78 5.90
N ASN A 16 -5.90 -8.15 6.84
CA ASN A 16 -6.22 -8.23 8.27
C ASN A 16 -7.62 -7.67 8.59
N ARG A 17 -8.05 -6.61 7.91
CA ARG A 17 -9.42 -6.06 8.06
C ARG A 17 -10.49 -7.03 7.56
N PHE A 18 -10.22 -7.78 6.49
CA PHE A 18 -11.12 -8.84 6.03
C PHE A 18 -11.18 -10.02 7.00
N MET A 19 -10.05 -10.38 7.62
CA MET A 19 -9.99 -11.46 8.62
C MET A 19 -10.69 -11.08 9.94
N ALA A 20 -10.70 -9.80 10.31
CA ALA A 20 -11.40 -9.29 11.49
C ALA A 20 -12.93 -9.14 11.29
N ALA A 21 -13.46 -9.39 10.09
CA ALA A 21 -14.88 -9.26 9.82
C ALA A 21 -15.68 -10.38 10.50
N ARG A 22 -16.72 -10.00 11.24
CA ARG A 22 -17.50 -10.90 12.09
C ARG A 22 -18.20 -12.02 11.33
N ASP A 23 -18.86 -11.68 10.22
CA ASP A 23 -19.70 -12.60 9.43
C ASP A 23 -19.63 -12.27 7.93
N GLU A 24 -19.96 -13.23 7.07
CA GLU A 24 -20.01 -13.04 5.62
C GLU A 24 -21.04 -11.96 5.21
N GLN A 25 -22.13 -11.83 5.95
CA GLN A 25 -23.11 -10.75 5.71
C GLN A 25 -22.51 -9.36 5.98
N ALA A 26 -21.67 -9.22 7.01
CA ALA A 26 -20.96 -7.97 7.28
C ALA A 26 -19.98 -7.64 6.15
N LEU A 27 -19.28 -8.63 5.60
CA LEU A 27 -18.42 -8.47 4.43
C LEU A 27 -19.20 -8.03 3.18
N ARG A 28 -20.37 -8.62 2.91
CA ARG A 28 -21.21 -8.23 1.75
C ARG A 28 -21.71 -6.80 1.88
N ARG A 29 -22.22 -6.41 3.05
CA ARG A 29 -22.69 -5.03 3.29
C ARG A 29 -21.53 -4.04 3.23
N GLY A 30 -20.41 -4.35 3.88
CA GLY A 30 -19.20 -3.52 3.86
C GLY A 30 -18.67 -3.29 2.44
N ARG A 31 -18.70 -4.31 1.59
CA ARG A 31 -18.32 -4.19 0.17
C ARG A 31 -19.20 -3.20 -0.59
N VAL A 32 -20.52 -3.28 -0.44
CA VAL A 32 -21.44 -2.35 -1.12
C VAL A 32 -21.18 -0.92 -0.66
N ILE A 33 -21.10 -0.71 0.65
CA ILE A 33 -20.82 0.62 1.23
C ILE A 33 -19.49 1.17 0.70
N ALA A 34 -18.42 0.37 0.75
CA ALA A 34 -17.11 0.78 0.28
C ALA A 34 -17.10 1.11 -1.23
N MET A 35 -17.75 0.29 -2.05
CA MET A 35 -17.83 0.52 -3.50
C MET A 35 -18.67 1.76 -3.85
N THR A 36 -19.79 1.98 -3.17
CA THR A 36 -20.62 3.18 -3.36
C THR A 36 -19.84 4.45 -3.00
N TRP A 37 -19.17 4.46 -1.85
CA TRP A 37 -18.34 5.60 -1.45
C TRP A 37 -17.16 5.81 -2.39
N ALA A 38 -16.46 4.74 -2.79
CA ALA A 38 -15.36 4.84 -3.76
C ALA A 38 -15.83 5.43 -5.09
N ALA A 39 -17.00 5.00 -5.60
CA ALA A 39 -17.56 5.55 -6.83
C ALA A 39 -17.85 7.05 -6.71
N ILE A 40 -18.48 7.48 -5.61
CA ILE A 40 -18.78 8.89 -5.36
C ILE A 40 -17.48 9.71 -5.29
N THR A 41 -16.48 9.24 -4.54
CA THR A 41 -15.19 9.92 -4.42
C THR A 41 -14.45 10.01 -5.76
N TYR A 42 -14.38 8.92 -6.53
CA TYR A 42 -13.69 8.94 -7.83
C TYR A 42 -14.38 9.84 -8.85
N VAL A 43 -15.72 9.85 -8.89
CA VAL A 43 -16.46 10.79 -9.74
C VAL A 43 -16.17 12.24 -9.34
N GLY A 44 -16.19 12.53 -8.02
CA GLY A 44 -15.82 13.85 -7.51
C GLY A 44 -14.40 14.27 -7.89
N MET A 45 -13.42 13.37 -7.74
CA MET A 45 -12.03 13.62 -8.12
C MET A 45 -11.87 13.93 -9.62
N VAL A 46 -12.58 13.20 -10.48
CA VAL A 46 -12.56 13.45 -11.93
C VAL A 46 -13.16 14.82 -12.26
N ILE A 47 -14.28 15.19 -11.65
CA ILE A 47 -14.91 16.50 -11.85
C ILE A 47 -13.95 17.62 -11.43
N VAL A 48 -13.37 17.51 -10.23
CA VAL A 48 -12.36 18.48 -9.72
C VAL A 48 -11.19 18.61 -10.69
N GLY A 49 -10.64 17.49 -11.18
CA GLY A 49 -9.53 17.50 -12.13
C GLY A 49 -9.90 18.15 -13.47
N LEU A 50 -11.11 17.93 -13.97
CA LEU A 50 -11.61 18.57 -15.19
C LEU A 50 -11.82 20.07 -15.00
N CYS A 51 -12.39 20.49 -13.87
CA CYS A 51 -12.57 21.89 -13.51
C CYS A 51 -11.22 22.61 -13.39
N ALA A 52 -10.26 22.03 -12.68
CA ALA A 52 -8.92 22.58 -12.53
C ALA A 52 -8.20 22.73 -13.88
N ARG A 53 -8.38 21.76 -14.79
CA ARG A 53 -7.83 21.83 -16.16
C ARG A 53 -8.48 22.91 -17.02
N ALA A 54 -9.77 23.19 -16.82
CA ALA A 54 -10.51 24.19 -17.59
C ALA A 54 -10.13 25.64 -17.24
N LEU A 55 -9.58 25.87 -16.04
CA LEU A 55 -9.14 27.19 -15.58
C LEU A 55 -7.68 27.46 -16.02
N PRO A 56 -7.42 28.46 -16.88
CA PRO A 56 -6.07 28.71 -17.42
C PRO A 56 -5.02 29.05 -16.35
N GLN A 57 -5.44 29.65 -15.24
CA GLN A 57 -4.58 30.02 -14.12
C GLN A 57 -4.08 28.81 -13.31
N ILE A 58 -4.81 27.68 -13.39
CA ILE A 58 -4.51 26.44 -12.63
C ILE A 58 -3.97 25.36 -13.56
N GLY A 59 -4.50 25.26 -14.78
CA GLY A 59 -4.05 24.30 -15.80
C GLY A 59 -2.60 24.50 -16.28
N ALA A 60 -2.02 25.68 -16.02
CA ALA A 60 -0.61 25.98 -16.30
C ALA A 60 0.34 25.62 -15.14
N VAL A 61 -0.19 25.21 -13.97
CA VAL A 61 0.63 24.83 -12.82
C VAL A 61 1.31 23.49 -13.12
N ALA A 62 2.64 23.47 -12.98
CA ALA A 62 3.47 22.29 -13.25
C ALA A 62 3.16 21.13 -12.29
N ASP A 63 2.80 21.45 -11.05
CA ASP A 63 2.45 20.52 -9.99
C ASP A 63 0.94 20.21 -10.02
N LYS A 64 0.60 18.94 -10.24
CA LYS A 64 -0.79 18.48 -10.38
C LYS A 64 -1.45 18.22 -9.02
N GLU A 65 -0.67 18.12 -7.96
CA GLU A 65 -1.13 17.81 -6.61
C GLU A 65 -1.67 19.05 -5.90
N VAL A 66 -1.20 20.23 -6.31
CA VAL A 66 -1.73 21.50 -5.81
C VAL A 66 -3.00 21.99 -6.51
N ALA A 67 -3.43 21.30 -7.58
CA ALA A 67 -4.56 21.70 -8.41
C ALA A 67 -5.88 21.86 -7.63
N PHE A 68 -6.11 21.01 -6.62
CA PHE A 68 -7.29 21.12 -5.76
C PHE A 68 -7.27 22.41 -4.92
N TYR A 69 -6.14 22.73 -4.30
CA TYR A 69 -6.01 23.92 -3.45
C TYR A 69 -6.18 25.19 -4.29
N GLY A 70 -5.56 25.24 -5.47
CA GLY A 70 -5.74 26.36 -6.40
C GLY A 70 -7.19 26.52 -6.89
N LEU A 71 -7.89 25.42 -7.15
CA LEU A 71 -9.31 25.47 -7.55
C LEU A 71 -10.20 25.99 -6.43
N VAL A 72 -9.97 25.54 -5.19
CA VAL A 72 -10.76 25.96 -4.04
C VAL A 72 -10.55 27.44 -3.72
N ASP A 73 -9.31 27.92 -3.80
CA ASP A 73 -8.98 29.33 -3.56
C ASP A 73 -9.58 30.25 -4.63
N ALA A 74 -9.61 29.81 -5.90
CA ALA A 74 -10.21 30.58 -6.98
C ALA A 74 -11.75 30.57 -7.01
N ALA A 75 -12.37 29.47 -6.58
CA ALA A 75 -13.81 29.26 -6.72
C ALA A 75 -14.63 29.69 -5.49
N PHE A 76 -14.03 29.75 -4.30
CA PHE A 76 -14.74 29.98 -3.04
C PHE A 76 -14.22 31.18 -2.25
N PRO A 77 -15.06 31.82 -1.42
CA PRO A 77 -14.61 32.82 -0.46
C PRO A 77 -13.55 32.26 0.51
N PRO A 78 -12.60 33.08 1.02
CA PRO A 78 -11.47 32.61 1.83
C PRO A 78 -11.86 31.76 3.04
N VAL A 79 -12.99 32.07 3.69
CA VAL A 79 -13.49 31.31 4.84
C VAL A 79 -13.88 29.89 4.44
N ILE A 80 -14.61 29.73 3.34
CA ILE A 80 -15.07 28.42 2.85
C ILE A 80 -13.87 27.64 2.30
N ALA A 81 -12.99 28.32 1.56
CA ALA A 81 -11.76 27.73 1.06
C ALA A 81 -10.91 27.16 2.19
N GLY A 82 -10.68 27.94 3.26
CA GLY A 82 -9.95 27.48 4.43
C GLY A 82 -10.57 26.25 5.10
N VAL A 83 -11.90 26.19 5.23
CA VAL A 83 -12.61 25.03 5.78
C VAL A 83 -12.43 23.79 4.91
N MET A 84 -12.53 23.92 3.58
CA MET A 84 -12.37 22.80 2.65
C MET A 84 -10.95 22.25 2.67
N ILE A 85 -9.94 23.12 2.68
CA ILE A 85 -8.54 22.74 2.77
C ILE A 85 -8.27 22.04 4.11
N ALA A 86 -8.78 22.59 5.22
CA ALA A 86 -8.66 21.98 6.54
C ALA A 86 -9.32 20.59 6.60
N ALA A 87 -10.46 20.39 5.94
CA ALA A 87 -11.13 19.10 5.88
C ALA A 87 -10.28 18.03 5.15
N VAL A 88 -9.63 18.39 4.04
CA VAL A 88 -8.75 17.47 3.29
C VAL A 88 -7.48 17.14 4.09
N LEU A 89 -6.88 18.15 4.72
CA LEU A 89 -5.72 17.95 5.60
C LEU A 89 -6.09 17.05 6.79
N SER A 90 -7.24 17.28 7.43
CA SER A 90 -7.75 16.46 8.52
C SER A 90 -7.98 15.01 8.10
N ALA A 91 -8.60 14.79 6.94
CA ALA A 91 -8.80 13.45 6.39
C ALA A 91 -7.46 12.73 6.12
N SER A 92 -6.48 13.45 5.58
CA SER A 92 -5.14 12.93 5.28
C SER A 92 -4.38 12.58 6.56
N MET A 93 -4.44 13.44 7.59
CA MET A 93 -3.85 13.18 8.91
C MET A 93 -4.45 11.94 9.56
N SER A 94 -5.77 11.79 9.55
CA SER A 94 -6.43 10.59 10.12
C SER A 94 -5.96 9.28 9.45
N THR A 95 -5.69 9.34 8.15
CA THR A 95 -5.16 8.19 7.40
C THR A 95 -3.70 7.95 7.78
N ALA A 96 -2.86 8.99 7.80
CA ALA A 96 -1.46 8.90 8.18
C ALA A 96 -1.28 8.32 9.59
N ASP A 97 -2.07 8.79 10.57
CA ASP A 97 -2.06 8.28 11.94
C ASP A 97 -2.34 6.78 11.98
N SER A 98 -3.38 6.34 11.26
CA SER A 98 -3.74 4.92 11.21
C SER A 98 -2.65 4.05 10.56
N GLN A 99 -1.98 4.53 9.51
CA GLN A 99 -0.92 3.80 8.83
C GLN A 99 0.37 3.74 9.67
N LEU A 100 0.73 4.83 10.33
CA LEU A 100 1.87 4.89 11.24
C LEU A 100 1.69 3.94 12.43
N LEU A 101 0.49 3.90 13.01
CA LEU A 101 0.19 2.98 14.11
C LEU A 101 0.24 1.52 13.67
N VAL A 102 -0.32 1.18 12.50
CA VAL A 102 -0.26 -0.19 11.96
C VAL A 102 1.18 -0.60 11.65
N ALA A 103 1.97 0.27 11.01
CA ALA A 103 3.37 -0.01 10.71
C ALA A 103 4.20 -0.16 12.00
N ALA A 104 4.02 0.74 12.96
CA ALA A 104 4.76 0.70 14.21
C ALA A 104 4.38 -0.49 15.08
N SER A 105 3.10 -0.86 15.14
CA SER A 105 2.67 -2.06 15.86
C SER A 105 3.28 -3.32 15.26
N SER A 106 3.26 -3.45 13.93
CA SER A 106 3.84 -4.59 13.20
C SER A 106 5.35 -4.68 13.43
N ALA A 107 6.09 -3.58 13.21
CA ALA A 107 7.53 -3.55 13.44
C ALA A 107 7.89 -3.79 14.92
N SER A 108 7.12 -3.24 15.87
CA SER A 108 7.35 -3.48 17.30
C SER A 108 7.08 -4.93 17.71
N HIS A 109 6.17 -5.62 17.01
CA HIS A 109 5.85 -7.03 17.23
C HIS A 109 6.92 -7.94 16.63
N ASP A 110 7.39 -7.64 15.41
CA ASP A 110 8.42 -8.43 14.71
C ASP A 110 9.80 -8.28 15.35
N LEU A 111 10.09 -7.14 15.98
CA LEU A 111 11.33 -6.88 16.73
C LEU A 111 11.28 -7.40 18.18
N ARG A 112 10.24 -8.15 18.58
CA ARG A 112 10.21 -8.79 19.91
C ARG A 112 11.23 -9.92 19.94
N ALA A 113 12.06 -9.95 20.99
CA ALA A 113 12.91 -11.10 21.25
C ALA A 113 12.03 -12.32 21.55
N ALA A 114 12.48 -13.52 21.16
CA ALA A 114 11.76 -14.77 21.38
C ALA A 114 11.40 -15.00 22.86
N ASP A 115 12.23 -14.48 23.78
CA ASP A 115 12.04 -14.59 25.23
C ASP A 115 11.01 -13.59 25.80
N GLU A 116 10.52 -12.63 25.01
CA GLU A 116 9.50 -11.65 25.42
C GLU A 116 8.07 -12.06 25.05
N VAL A 117 7.88 -13.28 24.53
CA VAL A 117 6.55 -13.81 24.18
C VAL A 117 5.78 -14.08 25.48
N GLY A 118 4.86 -13.17 25.83
CA GLY A 118 3.98 -13.29 27.01
C GLY A 118 4.03 -12.12 28.00
N SER A 119 5.06 -11.25 27.95
CA SER A 119 5.11 -10.04 28.79
C SER A 119 4.37 -8.88 28.10
N GLY A 120 3.14 -8.61 28.54
CA GLY A 120 2.28 -7.59 27.95
C GLY A 120 2.76 -6.14 28.15
N ALA A 121 3.71 -5.90 29.06
CA ALA A 121 4.01 -4.55 29.56
C ALA A 121 5.19 -3.83 28.87
N SER A 122 6.19 -4.52 28.28
CA SER A 122 7.34 -3.84 27.62
C SER A 122 7.04 -3.31 26.21
N SER A 123 5.82 -3.51 25.71
CA SER A 123 5.46 -3.24 24.31
C SER A 123 5.33 -1.75 23.97
N LEU A 124 4.80 -0.92 24.88
CA LEU A 124 4.35 0.44 24.52
C LEU A 124 5.49 1.42 24.27
N LEU A 125 6.58 1.37 25.06
CA LEU A 125 7.74 2.24 24.86
C LEU A 125 8.40 1.94 23.52
N ARG A 126 8.57 0.65 23.19
CA ARG A 126 9.09 0.21 21.89
C ARG A 126 8.21 0.69 20.74
N THR A 127 6.89 0.53 20.82
CA THR A 127 5.99 1.06 19.79
C THR A 127 6.13 2.57 19.64
N ARG A 128 6.21 3.34 20.73
CA ARG A 128 6.42 4.81 20.67
C ARG A 128 7.74 5.18 19.99
N VAL A 129 8.84 4.50 20.32
CA VAL A 129 10.15 4.75 19.68
C VAL A 129 10.07 4.43 18.18
N VAL A 130 9.47 3.30 17.81
CA VAL A 130 9.28 2.92 16.40
C VAL A 130 8.42 3.95 15.66
N VAL A 131 7.34 4.46 16.26
CA VAL A 131 6.53 5.54 15.66
C VAL A 131 7.40 6.77 15.39
N VAL A 132 8.19 7.23 16.37
CA VAL A 132 9.05 8.41 16.19
C VAL A 132 10.06 8.20 15.07
N LEU A 133 10.70 7.03 15.01
CA LEU A 133 11.66 6.70 13.95
C LEU A 133 11.01 6.63 12.56
N LEU A 134 9.84 5.99 12.45
CA LEU A 134 9.10 5.91 11.19
C LEU A 134 8.62 7.29 10.73
N SER A 135 8.12 8.12 11.64
CA SER A 135 7.72 9.49 11.33
C SER A 135 8.90 10.34 10.88
N ALA A 136 10.06 10.23 11.55
CA ALA A 136 11.27 10.95 11.14
C ALA A 136 11.73 10.51 9.73
N ALA A 137 11.73 9.21 9.44
CA ALA A 137 12.05 8.70 8.11
C ALA A 137 11.05 9.20 7.04
N ALA A 138 9.75 9.20 7.35
CA ALA A 138 8.72 9.72 6.45
C ALA A 138 8.91 11.22 6.14
N VAL A 139 9.26 12.03 7.15
CA VAL A 139 9.58 13.46 6.97
C VAL A 139 10.81 13.65 6.10
N LEU A 140 11.88 12.85 6.30
CA LEU A 140 13.07 12.92 5.45
C LEU A 140 12.73 12.60 3.99
N VAL A 141 11.94 11.56 3.74
CA VAL A 141 11.47 11.21 2.38
C VAL A 141 10.60 12.33 1.80
N ALA A 142 9.77 12.98 2.61
CA ALA A 142 8.94 14.10 2.16
C ALA A 142 9.76 15.36 1.82
N LEU A 143 10.85 15.64 2.56
CA LEU A 143 11.70 16.81 2.34
C LEU A 143 12.66 16.66 1.15
N TYR A 144 13.17 15.44 0.92
CA TYR A 144 14.14 15.16 -0.15
C TYR A 144 13.54 14.44 -1.37
N GLY A 145 12.26 14.10 -1.31
CA GLY A 145 11.53 13.48 -2.40
C GLY A 145 11.31 14.48 -3.54
N ASN A 146 11.80 14.16 -4.73
CA ASN A 146 11.70 15.02 -5.91
C ASN A 146 10.62 14.55 -6.91
N GLN A 147 9.66 13.74 -6.43
CA GLN A 147 8.61 13.13 -7.22
C GLN A 147 7.26 13.44 -6.59
N GLU A 148 6.23 13.48 -7.43
CA GLU A 148 4.83 13.62 -7.02
C GLU A 148 4.45 12.56 -5.97
N ILE A 149 3.70 12.96 -4.94
CA ILE A 149 3.14 12.08 -3.90
C ILE A 149 2.44 10.86 -4.54
N PHE A 150 1.72 11.05 -5.64
CA PHE A 150 1.04 9.97 -6.36
C PHE A 150 2.01 8.90 -6.87
N SER A 151 3.21 9.29 -7.31
CA SER A 151 4.26 8.36 -7.73
C SER A 151 4.79 7.54 -6.56
N HIS A 152 5.06 8.19 -5.42
CA HIS A 152 5.48 7.53 -4.18
C HIS A 152 4.44 6.51 -3.69
N VAL A 153 3.16 6.89 -3.72
CA VAL A 153 2.07 5.99 -3.34
C VAL A 153 2.01 4.79 -4.29
N LEU A 154 2.04 5.02 -5.60
CA LEU A 154 2.00 3.94 -6.59
C LEU A 154 3.19 2.98 -6.45
N PHE A 155 4.38 3.50 -6.19
CA PHE A 155 5.56 2.71 -5.93
C PHE A 155 5.37 1.81 -4.69
N ALA A 156 4.97 2.39 -3.55
CA ALA A 156 4.75 1.63 -2.31
C ALA A 156 3.71 0.52 -2.50
N TRP A 157 2.62 0.81 -3.23
CA TRP A 157 1.58 -0.15 -3.56
C TRP A 157 2.09 -1.29 -4.46
N THR A 158 2.91 -0.94 -5.45
CA THR A 158 3.51 -1.90 -6.39
C THR A 158 4.53 -2.80 -5.68
N ALA A 159 5.41 -2.23 -4.87
CA ALA A 159 6.44 -2.97 -4.15
C ALA A 159 5.83 -3.96 -3.15
N MET A 160 4.84 -3.53 -2.35
CA MET A 160 4.11 -4.45 -1.46
C MET A 160 3.33 -5.50 -2.23
N GLY A 161 2.63 -5.10 -3.30
CA GLY A 161 1.87 -6.01 -4.16
C GLY A 161 2.75 -7.10 -4.77
N ALA A 162 3.94 -6.74 -5.26
CA ALA A 162 4.90 -7.67 -5.83
C ALA A 162 5.57 -8.56 -4.78
N ALA A 163 5.82 -8.05 -3.58
CA ALA A 163 6.42 -8.83 -2.50
C ALA A 163 5.47 -9.93 -1.98
N PHE A 164 4.25 -9.55 -1.57
CA PHE A 164 3.35 -10.46 -0.84
C PHE A 164 2.29 -11.10 -1.73
N GLY A 165 1.79 -10.39 -2.73
CA GLY A 165 0.66 -10.82 -3.57
C GLY A 165 0.89 -12.18 -4.22
N PRO A 166 2.01 -12.41 -4.94
CA PRO A 166 2.29 -13.67 -5.60
C PRO A 166 2.37 -14.87 -4.65
N ALA A 167 3.07 -14.74 -3.53
CA ALA A 167 3.19 -15.81 -2.54
C ALA A 167 1.82 -16.16 -1.92
N LEU A 168 0.99 -15.14 -1.63
CA LEU A 168 -0.36 -15.34 -1.13
C LEU A 168 -1.26 -16.03 -2.17
N LEU A 169 -1.22 -15.58 -3.43
CA LEU A 169 -2.01 -16.17 -4.52
C LEU A 169 -1.68 -17.66 -4.71
N VAL A 170 -0.40 -18.01 -4.78
CA VAL A 170 0.00 -19.40 -4.92
C VAL A 170 -0.47 -20.25 -3.73
N ARG A 171 -0.38 -19.72 -2.51
CA ARG A 171 -0.83 -20.44 -1.32
C ARG A 171 -2.35 -20.68 -1.31
N VAL A 172 -3.14 -19.70 -1.75
CA VAL A 172 -4.62 -19.81 -1.80
C VAL A 172 -5.07 -20.72 -2.95
N PHE A 173 -4.51 -20.57 -4.15
CA PHE A 173 -4.97 -21.29 -5.34
C PHE A 173 -4.35 -22.68 -5.49
N CYS A 174 -3.06 -22.84 -5.21
CA CYS A 174 -2.36 -24.11 -5.39
C CYS A 174 -2.46 -25.04 -4.17
N LYS A 175 -2.96 -24.54 -3.02
CA LYS A 175 -3.20 -25.30 -1.76
C LYS A 175 -2.03 -26.17 -1.26
N GLY A 176 -0.81 -25.94 -1.77
CA GLY A 176 0.39 -26.71 -1.45
C GLY A 176 1.31 -25.99 -0.46
N PRO A 177 2.17 -26.73 0.27
CA PRO A 177 3.18 -26.12 1.13
C PRO A 177 4.20 -25.36 0.27
N LEU A 178 4.43 -24.08 0.57
CA LEU A 178 5.52 -23.31 0.00
C LEU A 178 6.70 -23.38 0.98
N ALA A 179 7.84 -23.92 0.54
CA ALA A 179 9.00 -23.96 1.44
C ALA A 179 9.43 -22.53 1.81
N PRO A 180 9.93 -22.31 3.04
CA PRO A 180 10.31 -20.96 3.50
C PRO A 180 11.30 -20.26 2.55
N GLY A 181 12.27 -21.00 1.99
CA GLY A 181 13.24 -20.46 1.05
C GLY A 181 12.62 -19.91 -0.24
N TRP A 182 11.68 -20.64 -0.84
CA TRP A 182 10.97 -20.19 -2.05
C TRP A 182 10.03 -19.01 -1.78
N THR A 183 9.43 -18.99 -0.59
CA THR A 183 8.58 -17.86 -0.16
C THR A 183 9.42 -16.59 -0.03
N LEU A 184 10.56 -16.68 0.66
CA LEU A 184 11.46 -15.54 0.84
C LEU A 184 12.07 -15.09 -0.49
N ALA A 185 12.45 -16.02 -1.36
CA ALA A 185 12.98 -15.69 -2.69
C ALA A 185 11.95 -14.98 -3.56
N ALA A 186 10.69 -15.43 -3.57
CA ALA A 186 9.60 -14.76 -4.28
C ALA A 186 9.34 -13.34 -3.73
N MET A 187 9.31 -13.19 -2.40
CA MET A 187 9.11 -11.89 -1.76
C MET A 187 10.26 -10.91 -2.03
N ALA A 188 11.50 -11.37 -1.86
CA ALA A 188 12.70 -10.55 -2.05
C ALA A 188 12.90 -10.17 -3.52
N SER A 189 12.66 -11.08 -4.46
CA SER A 189 12.73 -10.79 -5.90
C SER A 189 11.63 -9.82 -6.35
N GLY A 190 10.39 -10.00 -5.88
CA GLY A 190 9.28 -9.11 -6.18
C GLY A 190 9.53 -7.69 -5.66
N PHE A 191 9.93 -7.57 -4.38
CA PHE A 191 10.28 -6.28 -3.79
C PHE A 191 11.50 -5.65 -4.46
N GLY A 192 12.60 -6.39 -4.58
CA GLY A 192 13.86 -5.91 -5.13
C GLY A 192 13.73 -5.46 -6.58
N LEU A 193 12.97 -6.20 -7.41
CA LEU A 193 12.73 -5.80 -8.79
C LEU A 193 11.83 -4.56 -8.87
N ALA A 194 10.84 -4.41 -7.98
CA ALA A 194 10.04 -3.18 -7.92
C ALA A 194 10.90 -1.96 -7.54
N VAL A 195 11.81 -2.09 -6.57
CA VAL A 195 12.76 -1.02 -6.18
C VAL A 195 13.72 -0.68 -7.33
N LEU A 196 14.25 -1.69 -8.01
CA LEU A 196 15.17 -1.51 -9.14
C LEU A 196 14.48 -0.78 -10.30
N MET A 197 13.25 -1.20 -10.65
CA MET A 197 12.47 -0.56 -11.71
C MET A 197 12.07 0.87 -11.35
N TYR A 198 11.79 1.15 -10.08
CA TYR A 198 11.51 2.53 -9.64
C TYR A 198 12.74 3.44 -9.69
N SER A 199 13.92 2.87 -9.42
CA SER A 199 15.19 3.61 -9.42
C SER A 199 15.70 3.94 -10.83
N LEU A 200 15.19 3.27 -11.86
CA LEU A 200 15.58 3.49 -13.25
C LEU A 200 14.75 4.62 -13.88
N PRO A 201 15.37 5.70 -14.40
CA PRO A 201 14.66 6.87 -14.92
C PRO A 201 13.67 6.57 -16.06
N GLN A 202 13.95 5.53 -16.85
CA GLN A 202 13.18 5.18 -18.05
C GLN A 202 11.90 4.38 -17.75
N THR A 203 11.73 3.87 -16.53
CA THR A 203 10.65 2.93 -16.20
C THR A 203 9.56 3.52 -15.32
N GLN A 204 9.79 4.66 -14.65
CA GLN A 204 8.94 5.29 -13.62
C GLN A 204 7.48 5.61 -14.01
N SER A 205 7.11 5.43 -15.29
CA SER A 205 5.75 5.67 -15.79
C SER A 205 5.20 4.55 -16.68
N THR A 206 5.98 3.49 -16.94
CA THR A 206 5.56 2.43 -17.85
C THR A 206 4.81 1.35 -17.09
N ALA A 207 3.72 0.82 -17.65
CA ALA A 207 2.98 -0.31 -17.06
C ALA A 207 3.89 -1.51 -16.71
N TRP A 208 5.02 -1.64 -17.42
CA TRP A 208 6.01 -2.70 -17.24
C TRP A 208 6.69 -2.69 -15.86
N GLU A 209 7.00 -1.51 -15.32
CA GLU A 209 7.56 -1.35 -13.97
C GLU A 209 6.69 -2.03 -12.90
N ARG A 210 5.37 -2.06 -13.13
CA ARG A 210 4.40 -2.53 -12.13
C ARG A 210 4.05 -3.99 -12.27
N VAL A 211 4.18 -4.50 -13.48
CA VAL A 211 3.68 -5.81 -13.87
C VAL A 211 4.81 -6.84 -13.84
N LEU A 212 6.02 -6.45 -14.25
CA LEU A 212 7.18 -7.34 -14.27
C LEU A 212 7.57 -7.88 -12.89
N PRO A 213 7.66 -7.06 -11.80
CA PRO A 213 7.99 -7.57 -10.47
C PRO A 213 7.01 -8.61 -9.96
N VAL A 214 5.71 -8.41 -10.23
CA VAL A 214 4.64 -9.33 -9.83
C VAL A 214 4.76 -10.66 -10.56
N PHE A 215 5.03 -10.64 -11.87
CA PHE A 215 5.18 -11.87 -12.65
C PHE A 215 6.42 -12.67 -12.28
N VAL A 216 7.55 -12.01 -12.03
CA VAL A 216 8.79 -12.69 -11.61
C VAL A 216 8.61 -13.37 -10.26
N ALA A 217 8.05 -12.66 -9.28
CA ALA A 217 7.74 -13.22 -7.97
C ALA A 217 6.70 -14.36 -8.06
N LEU A 218 5.72 -14.26 -8.96
CA LEU A 218 4.74 -15.32 -9.20
C LEU A 218 5.37 -16.57 -9.82
N ALA A 219 6.25 -16.41 -10.80
CA ALA A 219 6.97 -17.52 -11.42
C ALA A 219 7.81 -18.28 -10.37
N LEU A 220 8.52 -17.55 -9.50
CA LEU A 220 9.30 -18.16 -8.42
C LEU A 220 8.43 -18.85 -7.37
N ALA A 221 7.31 -18.24 -6.98
CA ALA A 221 6.36 -18.86 -6.06
C ALA A 221 5.74 -20.14 -6.65
N LEU A 222 5.39 -20.15 -7.93
CA LEU A 222 4.87 -21.33 -8.64
C LEU A 222 5.93 -22.42 -8.80
N ALA A 223 7.18 -22.06 -9.10
CA ALA A 223 8.29 -23.01 -9.15
C ALA A 223 8.48 -23.69 -7.79
N GLY A 224 8.43 -22.92 -6.70
CA GLY A 224 8.48 -23.46 -5.33
C GLY A 224 7.32 -24.38 -4.99
N ALA A 225 6.09 -24.03 -5.37
CA ALA A 225 4.92 -24.89 -5.17
C ALA A 225 5.04 -26.21 -5.93
N ARG A 226 5.55 -26.17 -7.17
CA ARG A 226 5.77 -27.38 -7.98
C ARG A 226 6.87 -28.26 -7.41
N ALA A 227 7.99 -27.66 -6.99
CA ALA A 227 9.09 -28.38 -6.36
C ALA A 227 8.64 -29.09 -5.07
N ALA A 228 7.80 -28.44 -4.26
CA ALA A 228 7.22 -29.03 -3.06
C ALA A 228 6.26 -30.18 -3.38
N ALA A 229 5.50 -30.10 -4.47
CA ALA A 229 4.62 -31.19 -4.92
C ALA A 229 5.39 -32.42 -5.44
N THR A 230 6.62 -32.23 -5.94
CA THR A 230 7.48 -33.33 -6.44
C THR A 230 8.34 -33.97 -5.36
N THR A 231 8.40 -33.40 -4.15
CA THR A 231 9.17 -33.99 -3.04
C THR A 231 8.31 -35.10 -2.41
N PRO A 232 8.73 -36.38 -2.43
CA PRO A 232 7.95 -37.44 -1.79
C PRO A 232 7.79 -37.11 -0.31
N ARG A 233 6.56 -37.22 0.21
CA ARG A 233 6.34 -37.21 1.66
C ARG A 233 7.15 -38.37 2.24
N SER A 234 8.27 -38.07 2.89
CA SER A 234 8.91 -39.05 3.77
C SER A 234 7.92 -39.31 4.91
N GLU A 235 7.20 -40.42 4.82
CA GLU A 235 6.58 -41.03 5.99
C GLU A 235 7.69 -41.34 7.01
N GLY A 236 7.46 -40.95 8.27
CA GLY A 236 8.34 -41.21 9.41
C GLY A 236 8.51 -39.94 10.26
N ARG A 237 8.14 -39.90 11.54
CA ARG A 237 7.82 -40.93 12.54
C ARG A 237 6.85 -40.33 13.55
#